data_AF-A6ZTX4-F1
#
_entry.id   AF-A6ZTX4-F1
#
_cell.length_a   1.000
_cell.length_b   1.000
_cell.length_c   1.000
_cell.angle_alpha   90.00
_cell.angle_beta   90.00
_cell.angle_gamma   90.00
#
_symmetry.space_group_name_H-M   'P 1'
#
loop_
_entity.id
_entity.type
_entity.pdbx_description
1 polymer ?
#
loop_
_entity_poly.entity_id
_entity_poly.type
_entity_poly.pdbx_seq_one_letter_code
_entity_poly.pdbx_strand_id
1 'polypeptide(L)'
;MISLKLTKYKLNKEKIQLAINECVNRVQQTYAGVETYQVAKTLKSLILCKRRFLQMVKLEVDNLILLFEREESTAAEMQPVISNCRMISGQLYNKIHELEMKFDETDTLSSVIHQVHSIDLNKLREMEDWDETYDLVYLESCLNQISELQRNEILVNSSIMTEKLMSDPGLNSRFKFLSKWLMNRTPNIESIIQDLVHIDEEFESFARTFIANPDSNFTNTNINIINTTAADLAVPAETLQRQNFSKKKVKWTSPDLSPSPMIEPQPELEPELHQDQDAIASEVDVSMQDTTFNEQGPSTPSAPTTAVPRRKMRSSLLTHQSLLATARK
;
A
#
# COMPACT_ATOMS: atom_id res chain seq x y z
N MET A 1 -35.01 47.53 -23.60
CA MET A 1 -35.64 46.50 -22.73
C MET A 1 -34.89 45.17 -22.77
N ILE A 2 -34.66 44.57 -23.95
CA ILE A 2 -33.92 43.29 -24.10
C ILE A 2 -32.53 43.35 -23.43
N SER A 3 -31.77 44.42 -23.65
CA SER A 3 -30.47 44.65 -23.00
C SER A 3 -30.51 44.53 -21.48
N LEU A 4 -31.48 45.17 -20.82
CA LEU A 4 -31.64 45.13 -19.37
C LEU A 4 -31.89 43.71 -18.84
N LYS A 5 -32.70 42.91 -19.56
CA LYS A 5 -32.92 41.50 -19.23
C LYS A 5 -31.65 40.66 -19.38
N LEU A 6 -30.88 40.89 -20.45
CA LEU A 6 -29.60 40.21 -20.67
C LEU A 6 -28.56 40.55 -19.59
N THR A 7 -28.49 41.82 -19.16
CA THR A 7 -27.63 42.24 -18.04
C THR A 7 -28.06 41.60 -16.73
N LYS A 8 -29.38 41.50 -16.44
CA LYS A 8 -29.87 40.81 -15.25
C LYS A 8 -29.47 39.33 -15.24
N TYR A 9 -29.68 38.62 -16.35
CA TYR A 9 -29.34 37.21 -16.49
C TYR A 9 -27.85 36.95 -16.28
N LYS A 10 -26.97 37.76 -16.89
CA LYS A 10 -25.52 37.69 -16.65
C LYS A 10 -25.17 37.87 -15.18
N LEU A 11 -25.70 38.91 -14.54
CA LEU A 11 -25.47 39.20 -13.12
C LEU A 11 -25.98 38.07 -12.21
N ASN A 12 -27.06 37.37 -12.59
CA ASN A 12 -27.57 36.22 -11.83
C ASN A 12 -26.68 34.99 -12.00
N LYS A 13 -26.19 34.68 -13.21
CA LYS A 13 -25.18 33.62 -13.40
C LYS A 13 -23.85 33.91 -12.70
N GLU A 14 -23.40 35.16 -12.70
CA GLU A 14 -22.21 35.59 -11.93
C GLU A 14 -22.39 35.35 -10.41
N LYS A 15 -23.59 35.64 -9.85
CA LYS A 15 -23.90 35.31 -8.44
C LYS A 15 -23.89 33.80 -8.18
N ILE A 16 -24.45 32.99 -9.07
CA ILE A 16 -24.48 31.52 -8.91
C ILE A 16 -23.06 30.97 -8.90
N GLN A 17 -22.21 31.39 -9.85
CA GLN A 17 -20.80 31.01 -9.88
C GLN A 17 -20.05 31.46 -8.61
N LEU A 18 -20.31 32.67 -8.12
CA LEU A 18 -19.72 33.17 -6.88
C LEU A 18 -20.17 32.34 -5.66
N ALA A 19 -21.45 31.99 -5.55
CA ALA A 19 -21.98 31.16 -4.47
C ALA A 19 -21.45 29.70 -4.51
N ILE A 20 -21.27 29.12 -5.70
CA ILE A 20 -20.58 27.84 -5.89
C ILE A 20 -19.13 27.96 -5.42
N ASN A 21 -18.42 29.02 -5.82
CA ASN A 21 -17.02 29.23 -5.42
C ASN A 21 -16.87 29.44 -3.91
N GLU A 22 -17.78 30.17 -3.25
CA GLU A 22 -17.83 30.27 -1.78
C GLU A 22 -18.10 28.91 -1.11
N CYS A 23 -18.90 28.04 -1.74
CA CYS A 23 -19.11 26.67 -1.28
C CYS A 23 -17.84 25.82 -1.39
N VAL A 24 -17.21 25.80 -2.56
CA VAL A 24 -15.94 25.09 -2.84
C VAL A 24 -14.83 25.56 -1.89
N ASN A 25 -14.66 26.88 -1.75
CA ASN A 25 -13.67 27.48 -0.86
C ASN A 25 -13.89 27.09 0.61
N ARG A 26 -15.14 27.08 1.09
CA ARG A 26 -15.48 26.63 2.45
C ARG A 26 -15.11 25.16 2.67
N VAL A 27 -15.35 24.29 1.69
CA VAL A 27 -14.96 22.87 1.77
C VAL A 27 -13.43 22.72 1.82
N GLN A 28 -12.69 23.43 0.96
CA GLN A 28 -11.22 23.42 0.97
C GLN A 28 -10.65 23.93 2.31
N GLN A 29 -11.15 25.07 2.81
CA GLN A 29 -10.76 25.62 4.11
C GLN A 29 -11.09 24.68 5.27
N THR A 30 -12.18 23.91 5.17
CA THR A 30 -12.58 22.91 6.16
C THR A 30 -11.55 21.77 6.22
N TYR A 31 -11.17 21.20 5.07
CA TYR A 31 -10.14 20.14 5.00
C TYR A 31 -8.74 20.62 5.39
N ALA A 32 -8.40 21.88 5.11
CA ALA A 32 -7.10 22.45 5.43
C ALA A 32 -6.96 22.89 6.90
N GLY A 33 -8.00 23.53 7.46
CA GLY A 33 -7.93 24.21 8.76
C GLY A 33 -8.50 23.44 9.96
N VAL A 34 -9.28 22.37 9.75
CA VAL A 34 -9.87 21.61 10.86
C VAL A 34 -9.01 20.38 11.19
N GLU A 35 -8.40 20.41 12.38
CA GLU A 35 -7.52 19.38 12.95
C GLU A 35 -8.07 17.95 12.76
N THR A 36 -9.36 17.72 13.00
CA THR A 36 -10.00 16.40 12.83
C THR A 36 -9.79 15.78 11.44
N TYR A 37 -9.83 16.58 10.37
CA TYR A 37 -9.62 16.06 9.01
C TYR A 37 -8.13 15.90 8.68
N GLN A 38 -7.25 16.73 9.25
CA GLN A 38 -5.81 16.54 9.15
C GLN A 38 -5.35 15.26 9.87
N VAL A 39 -5.90 14.97 11.06
CA VAL A 39 -5.72 13.70 11.77
C VAL A 39 -6.30 12.53 10.97
N ALA A 40 -7.50 12.65 10.39
CA ALA A 40 -8.08 11.60 9.56
C ALA A 40 -7.23 11.28 8.31
N LYS A 41 -6.72 12.30 7.61
CA LYS A 41 -5.75 12.13 6.51
C LYS A 41 -4.48 11.45 6.98
N THR A 42 -3.93 11.86 8.12
CA THR A 42 -2.72 11.25 8.72
C THR A 42 -2.96 9.77 9.06
N LEU A 43 -4.13 9.42 9.61
CA LEU A 43 -4.49 8.03 9.92
C LEU A 43 -4.70 7.17 8.66
N LYS A 44 -5.43 7.63 7.63
CA LYS A 44 -5.52 6.89 6.36
C LYS A 44 -4.15 6.73 5.68
N SER A 45 -3.27 7.72 5.79
CA SER A 45 -1.88 7.63 5.29
C SER A 45 -1.06 6.60 6.07
N LEU A 46 -1.19 6.55 7.40
CA LEU A 46 -0.55 5.55 8.25
C LEU A 46 -1.07 4.13 7.99
N ILE A 47 -2.35 3.95 7.68
CA ILE A 47 -2.93 2.66 7.27
C ILE A 47 -2.25 2.14 5.99
N LEU A 48 -2.10 2.99 4.98
CA LEU A 48 -1.40 2.63 3.73
C LEU A 48 0.08 2.30 3.97
N CYS A 49 0.78 3.12 4.77
CA CYS A 49 2.17 2.87 5.16
C CYS A 49 2.32 1.54 5.92
N LYS A 50 1.44 1.26 6.91
CA LYS A 50 1.43 0.01 7.68
C LYS A 50 1.18 -1.20 6.79
N ARG A 51 0.20 -1.09 5.87
CA ARG A 51 -0.08 -2.13 4.88
C ARG A 51 1.15 -2.42 4.02
N ARG A 52 1.86 -1.38 3.55
CA ARG A 52 3.08 -1.52 2.75
C ARG A 52 4.23 -2.15 3.54
N PHE A 53 4.43 -1.76 4.79
CA PHE A 53 5.39 -2.37 5.71
C PHE A 53 5.13 -3.87 5.89
N LEU A 54 3.91 -4.25 6.28
CA LEU A 54 3.56 -5.66 6.49
C LEU A 54 3.63 -6.50 5.22
N GLN A 55 3.35 -5.93 4.03
CA GLN A 55 3.59 -6.60 2.74
C GLN A 55 5.07 -6.94 2.52
N MET A 56 6.00 -6.08 2.92
CA MET A 56 7.45 -6.34 2.79
C MET A 56 7.93 -7.37 3.81
N VAL A 57 7.46 -7.29 5.06
CA VAL A 57 7.73 -8.32 6.09
C VAL A 57 7.23 -9.68 5.61
N LYS A 58 6.01 -9.75 5.06
CA LYS A 58 5.43 -11.01 4.54
C LYS A 58 6.27 -11.58 3.39
N LEU A 59 6.75 -10.75 2.47
CA LEU A 59 7.58 -11.18 1.34
C LEU A 59 8.89 -11.84 1.82
N GLU A 60 9.56 -11.28 2.84
CA GLU A 60 10.76 -11.88 3.44
C GLU A 60 10.44 -13.22 4.12
N VAL A 61 9.30 -13.32 4.84
CA VAL A 61 8.84 -14.58 5.47
C VAL A 61 8.49 -15.64 4.43
N ASP A 62 7.81 -15.27 3.33
CA ASP A 62 7.48 -16.17 2.23
C ASP A 62 8.75 -16.68 1.52
N ASN A 63 9.72 -15.80 1.25
CA ASN A 63 11.01 -16.17 0.66
C ASN A 63 11.84 -17.08 1.59
N LEU A 64 11.78 -16.87 2.91
CA LEU A 64 12.43 -17.72 3.91
C LEU A 64 11.83 -19.14 3.92
N ILE A 65 10.51 -19.27 3.79
CA ILE A 65 9.81 -20.56 3.66
C ILE A 65 10.29 -21.29 2.40
N LEU A 66 10.25 -20.62 1.24
CA LEU A 66 10.66 -21.18 -0.05
C LEU A 66 12.13 -21.61 -0.08
N LEU A 67 13.00 -20.95 0.70
CA LEU A 67 14.40 -21.32 0.82
C LEU A 67 14.57 -22.67 1.54
N PHE A 68 13.93 -22.85 2.71
CA PHE A 68 14.04 -24.11 3.47
C PHE A 68 13.25 -25.26 2.85
N GLU A 69 12.17 -25.00 2.12
CA GLU A 69 11.42 -26.02 1.38
C GLU A 69 12.20 -26.58 0.18
N ARG A 70 13.25 -25.90 -0.29
CA ARG A 70 14.06 -26.30 -1.45
C ARG A 70 15.25 -27.20 -1.11
N GLU A 71 15.74 -27.15 0.12
CA GLU A 71 16.85 -27.98 0.59
C GLU A 71 16.32 -29.17 1.39
N GLU A 72 16.16 -30.34 0.77
CA GLU A 72 15.49 -31.52 1.34
C GLU A 72 16.11 -32.00 2.68
N SER A 73 17.43 -31.86 2.84
CA SER A 73 18.14 -32.11 4.11
C SER A 73 17.78 -31.10 5.19
N THR A 74 17.78 -29.81 4.86
CA THR A 74 17.54 -28.69 5.77
C THR A 74 16.05 -28.62 6.17
N ALA A 75 15.16 -29.02 5.25
CA ALA A 75 13.72 -29.03 5.42
C ALA A 75 13.27 -29.85 6.63
N ALA A 76 13.91 -30.99 6.91
CA ALA A 76 13.54 -31.87 8.03
C ALA A 76 13.83 -31.21 9.39
N GLU A 77 15.02 -30.65 9.56
CA GLU A 77 15.45 -29.98 10.81
C GLU A 77 14.70 -28.66 11.03
N MET A 78 14.45 -27.90 9.95
CA MET A 78 13.77 -26.59 10.00
C MET A 78 12.24 -26.67 10.02
N GLN A 79 11.59 -27.85 10.03
CA GLN A 79 10.12 -27.94 10.07
C GLN A 79 9.43 -27.07 11.16
N PRO A 80 9.93 -26.97 12.42
CA PRO A 80 9.33 -26.09 13.42
C PRO A 80 9.39 -24.61 13.02
N VAL A 81 10.50 -24.18 12.41
CA VAL A 81 10.71 -22.82 11.93
C VAL A 81 9.81 -22.53 10.73
N ILE A 82 9.75 -23.45 9.75
CA ILE A 82 8.85 -23.35 8.58
C ILE A 82 7.38 -23.24 9.03
N SER A 83 6.96 -24.04 10.01
CA SER A 83 5.60 -24.00 10.58
C SER A 83 5.29 -22.64 11.22
N ASN A 84 6.21 -22.09 12.02
CA ASN A 84 6.08 -20.76 12.61
C ASN A 84 6.03 -19.65 11.54
N CYS A 85 6.87 -19.74 10.50
CA CYS A 85 6.88 -18.80 9.38
C CYS A 85 5.54 -18.83 8.61
N ARG A 86 5.01 -20.02 8.29
CA ARG A 86 3.70 -20.18 7.63
C ARG A 86 2.57 -19.58 8.48
N MET A 87 2.60 -19.78 9.81
CA MET A 87 1.64 -19.16 10.73
C MET A 87 1.72 -17.62 10.71
N ILE A 88 2.93 -17.05 10.75
CA ILE A 88 3.15 -15.59 10.71
C ILE A 88 2.74 -15.02 9.36
N SER A 89 3.06 -15.68 8.25
CA SER A 89 2.63 -15.28 6.90
C SER A 89 1.10 -15.22 6.77
N GLY A 90 0.38 -16.17 7.38
CA GLY A 90 -1.09 -16.14 7.48
C GLY A 90 -1.63 -15.01 8.36
N GLN A 91 -0.97 -14.71 9.49
CA GLN A 91 -1.34 -13.56 10.34
C GLN A 91 -1.11 -12.23 9.62
N LEU A 92 0.02 -12.07 8.92
CA LEU A 92 0.35 -10.91 8.09
C LEU A 92 -0.65 -10.74 6.95
N TYR A 93 -1.02 -11.81 6.25
CA TYR A 93 -2.05 -11.77 5.20
C TYR A 93 -3.39 -11.23 5.74
N ASN A 94 -3.89 -11.80 6.84
CA ASN A 94 -5.12 -11.33 7.47
C ASN A 94 -5.00 -9.87 7.90
N LYS A 95 -3.84 -9.44 8.42
CA LYS A 95 -3.63 -8.06 8.88
C LYS A 95 -3.53 -7.04 7.75
N ILE A 96 -2.94 -7.42 6.62
CA ILE A 96 -2.93 -6.63 5.38
C ILE A 96 -4.38 -6.43 4.90
N HIS A 97 -5.19 -7.48 4.92
CA HIS A 97 -6.59 -7.40 4.49
C HIS A 97 -7.48 -6.58 5.46
N GLU A 98 -7.28 -6.69 6.79
CA GLU A 98 -7.91 -5.78 7.77
C GLU A 98 -7.60 -4.30 7.47
N LEU A 99 -6.36 -3.99 7.08
CA LEU A 99 -5.94 -2.62 6.76
C LEU A 99 -6.49 -2.13 5.42
N GLU A 100 -6.77 -3.03 4.48
CA GLU A 100 -7.45 -2.70 3.22
C GLU A 100 -8.90 -2.29 3.49
N MET A 101 -9.66 -3.12 4.22
CA MET A 101 -11.06 -2.82 4.53
C MET A 101 -11.19 -1.52 5.34
N LYS A 102 -10.29 -1.27 6.30
CA LYS A 102 -10.22 0.00 7.04
C LYS A 102 -9.82 1.21 6.21
N PHE A 103 -9.10 1.02 5.11
CA PHE A 103 -8.81 2.12 4.19
C PHE A 103 -10.06 2.50 3.39
N ASP A 104 -10.83 1.50 2.95
CA ASP A 104 -12.04 1.67 2.14
C ASP A 104 -13.30 2.02 2.97
N GLU A 105 -13.26 1.90 4.30
CA GLU A 105 -14.32 2.35 5.22
C GLU A 105 -14.68 3.84 4.99
N THR A 106 -16.00 4.10 4.89
CA THR A 106 -16.61 5.41 4.59
C THR A 106 -16.36 6.40 5.73
N ASP A 107 -15.31 7.19 5.58
CA ASP A 107 -14.65 7.88 6.69
C ASP A 107 -15.21 9.30 6.94
N THR A 108 -14.81 9.86 8.07
CA THR A 108 -15.05 11.26 8.46
C THR A 108 -14.82 12.27 7.32
N LEU A 109 -13.81 12.03 6.47
CA LEU A 109 -13.48 12.87 5.32
C LEU A 109 -14.63 13.02 4.31
N SER A 110 -15.48 12.01 4.09
CA SER A 110 -16.62 12.15 3.15
C SER A 110 -17.76 13.02 3.69
N SER A 111 -17.79 13.27 5.01
CA SER A 111 -18.86 14.02 5.67
C SER A 111 -19.01 15.45 5.14
N VAL A 112 -17.89 16.13 4.86
CA VAL A 112 -17.89 17.53 4.38
C VAL A 112 -18.56 17.65 3.00
N ILE A 113 -18.25 16.73 2.08
CA ILE A 113 -18.88 16.69 0.76
C ILE A 113 -20.35 16.27 0.88
N HIS A 114 -20.67 15.30 1.75
CA HIS A 114 -22.06 14.91 2.02
C HIS A 114 -22.91 16.07 2.60
N GLN A 115 -22.31 16.95 3.41
CA GLN A 115 -22.95 18.18 3.89
C GLN A 115 -23.30 19.15 2.74
N VAL A 116 -22.47 19.23 1.70
CA VAL A 116 -22.78 20.07 0.53
C VAL A 116 -24.00 19.54 -0.22
N HIS A 117 -24.05 18.25 -0.58
CA HIS A 117 -25.21 17.70 -1.31
C HIS A 117 -26.52 17.75 -0.50
N SER A 118 -26.44 17.66 0.83
CA SER A 118 -27.62 17.61 1.72
C SER A 118 -28.12 18.98 2.20
N ILE A 119 -27.25 19.98 2.36
CA ILE A 119 -27.61 21.30 2.91
C ILE A 119 -27.38 22.43 1.90
N ASP A 120 -26.19 22.53 1.31
CA ASP A 120 -25.81 23.72 0.54
C ASP A 120 -26.30 23.68 -0.91
N LEU A 121 -26.35 22.49 -1.53
CA LEU A 121 -26.96 22.30 -2.85
C LEU A 121 -28.45 22.72 -2.88
N ASN A 122 -29.18 22.49 -1.79
CA ASN A 122 -30.59 22.90 -1.71
C ASN A 122 -30.73 24.44 -1.72
N LYS A 123 -29.82 25.17 -1.06
CA LYS A 123 -29.79 26.65 -1.10
C LYS A 123 -29.39 27.19 -2.47
N LEU A 124 -28.46 26.52 -3.15
CA LEU A 124 -28.04 26.89 -4.51
C LEU A 124 -29.18 26.70 -5.52
N ARG A 125 -29.98 25.62 -5.38
CA ARG A 125 -31.20 25.37 -6.17
C ARG A 125 -32.32 26.39 -5.97
N GLU A 126 -32.32 27.14 -4.88
CA GLU A 126 -33.28 28.24 -4.63
C GLU A 126 -32.88 29.56 -5.34
N MET A 127 -31.74 29.62 -6.02
CA MET A 127 -31.26 30.82 -6.71
C MET A 127 -31.99 31.08 -8.04
N GLU A 128 -32.29 32.36 -8.32
CA GLU A 128 -32.85 32.77 -9.60
C GLU A 128 -31.87 32.49 -10.76
N ASP A 129 -32.39 31.90 -11.84
CA ASP A 129 -31.65 31.45 -13.03
C ASP A 129 -30.69 30.25 -12.81
N TRP A 130 -30.87 29.45 -11.74
CA TRP A 130 -30.14 28.17 -11.54
C TRP A 130 -30.43 27.14 -12.65
N ASP A 131 -29.39 26.44 -13.13
CA ASP A 131 -29.47 25.45 -14.21
C ASP A 131 -28.85 24.09 -13.79
N GLU A 132 -29.71 23.09 -13.58
CA GLU A 132 -29.31 21.70 -13.26
C GLU A 132 -28.41 21.04 -14.33
N THR A 133 -28.42 21.53 -15.57
CA THR A 133 -27.60 20.94 -16.65
C THR A 133 -26.17 21.48 -16.68
N TYR A 134 -25.90 22.57 -15.98
CA TYR A 134 -24.61 23.27 -16.01
C TYR A 134 -24.08 23.61 -14.61
N ASP A 135 -24.85 24.31 -13.78
CA ASP A 135 -24.41 24.79 -12.47
C ASP A 135 -24.23 23.63 -11.47
N LEU A 136 -25.12 22.63 -11.50
CA LEU A 136 -24.94 21.38 -10.75
C LEU A 136 -23.70 20.62 -11.25
N VAL A 137 -23.54 20.44 -12.56
CA VAL A 137 -22.42 19.67 -13.15
C VAL A 137 -21.07 20.31 -12.81
N TYR A 138 -21.01 21.64 -12.79
CA TYR A 138 -19.83 22.39 -12.35
C TYR A 138 -19.55 22.20 -10.85
N LEU A 139 -20.56 22.32 -9.99
CA LEU A 139 -20.42 22.06 -8.54
C LEU A 139 -19.93 20.64 -8.27
N GLU A 140 -20.56 19.64 -8.87
CA GLU A 140 -20.18 18.23 -8.76
C GLU A 140 -18.75 17.98 -9.26
N SER A 141 -18.34 18.62 -10.36
CA SER A 141 -16.96 18.55 -10.87
C SER A 141 -15.95 19.10 -9.85
N CYS A 142 -16.22 20.27 -9.28
CA CYS A 142 -15.37 20.87 -8.24
C CYS A 142 -15.30 20.04 -6.95
N LEU A 143 -16.42 19.44 -6.50
CA LEU A 143 -16.44 18.55 -5.33
C LEU A 143 -15.63 17.26 -5.57
N ASN A 144 -15.76 16.66 -6.76
CA ASN A 144 -14.95 15.51 -7.15
C ASN A 144 -13.45 15.87 -7.24
N GLN A 145 -13.11 17.07 -7.74
CA GLN A 145 -11.72 17.54 -7.77
C GLN A 145 -11.15 17.75 -6.35
N ILE A 146 -11.95 18.25 -5.38
CA ILE A 146 -11.54 18.28 -3.97
C ILE A 146 -11.31 16.86 -3.44
N SER A 147 -12.23 15.93 -3.71
CA SER A 147 -12.14 14.53 -3.26
C SER A 147 -10.85 13.86 -3.75
N GLU A 148 -10.54 13.99 -5.04
CA GLU A 148 -9.29 13.46 -5.62
C GLU A 148 -8.05 14.18 -5.07
N LEU A 149 -8.11 15.47 -4.76
CA LEU A 149 -7.00 16.15 -4.08
C LEU A 149 -6.76 15.60 -2.67
N GLN A 150 -7.80 15.35 -1.87
CA GLN A 150 -7.65 14.72 -0.55
C GLN A 150 -7.11 13.29 -0.66
N ARG A 151 -7.58 12.51 -1.64
CA ARG A 151 -7.06 11.17 -1.96
C ARG A 151 -5.58 11.19 -2.36
N ASN A 152 -5.17 12.13 -3.22
CA ASN A 152 -3.78 12.27 -3.65
C ASN A 152 -2.87 12.75 -2.51
N GLU A 153 -3.33 13.65 -1.65
CA GLU A 153 -2.60 14.08 -0.45
C GLU A 153 -2.29 12.89 0.48
N ILE A 154 -3.28 12.01 0.72
CA ILE A 154 -3.12 10.78 1.51
C ILE A 154 -2.10 9.82 0.87
N LEU A 155 -2.09 9.70 -0.45
CA LEU A 155 -1.13 8.86 -1.18
C LEU A 155 0.31 9.42 -1.09
N VAL A 156 0.48 10.74 -1.26
CA VAL A 156 1.78 11.43 -1.12
C VAL A 156 2.30 11.32 0.31
N ASN A 157 1.46 11.60 1.31
CA ASN A 157 1.82 11.49 2.72
C ASN A 157 2.19 10.04 3.09
N SER A 158 1.48 9.04 2.54
CA SER A 158 1.86 7.63 2.69
C SER A 158 3.21 7.28 2.04
N SER A 159 3.61 7.93 0.93
CA SER A 159 4.95 7.74 0.34
C SER A 159 6.02 8.27 1.27
N ILE A 160 5.87 9.52 1.72
CA ILE A 160 6.80 10.19 2.66
C ILE A 160 6.93 9.39 3.97
N MET A 161 5.82 8.86 4.50
CA MET A 161 5.86 7.94 5.65
C MET A 161 6.62 6.64 5.33
N THR A 162 6.43 6.06 4.14
CA THR A 162 7.13 4.83 3.74
C THR A 162 8.63 5.05 3.58
N GLU A 163 9.05 6.19 3.02
CA GLU A 163 10.45 6.60 2.87
C GLU A 163 11.13 6.84 4.24
N LYS A 164 10.40 7.47 5.19
CA LYS A 164 10.85 7.61 6.58
C LYS A 164 10.94 6.24 7.27
N LEU A 165 10.00 5.33 7.05
CA LEU A 165 10.03 3.95 7.57
C LEU A 165 11.19 3.12 6.99
N MET A 166 11.53 3.32 5.72
CA MET A 166 12.71 2.71 5.07
C MET A 166 14.03 3.22 5.66
N SER A 167 14.01 4.42 6.25
CA SER A 167 15.17 5.08 6.86
C SER A 167 15.34 4.72 8.35
N ASP A 168 14.26 4.31 9.04
CA ASP A 168 14.30 3.86 10.43
C ASP A 168 15.09 2.55 10.58
N PRO A 169 16.23 2.51 11.31
CA PRO A 169 17.07 1.31 11.38
C PRO A 169 16.40 0.08 12.02
N GLY A 170 15.41 0.29 12.90
CA GLY A 170 14.67 -0.76 13.57
C GLY A 170 13.69 -1.43 12.59
N LEU A 171 12.74 -0.66 12.05
CA LEU A 171 11.73 -1.18 11.11
C LEU A 171 12.37 -1.72 9.82
N ASN A 172 13.40 -1.05 9.30
CA ASN A 172 14.21 -1.51 8.16
C ASN A 172 14.92 -2.86 8.42
N SER A 173 15.15 -3.23 9.68
CA SER A 173 15.63 -4.59 10.01
C SER A 173 14.56 -5.67 9.85
N ARG A 174 13.27 -5.34 10.07
CA ARG A 174 12.15 -6.27 10.09
C ARG A 174 11.69 -6.74 8.70
N PHE A 175 12.13 -6.07 7.63
CA PHE A 175 11.87 -6.48 6.23
C PHE A 175 13.14 -6.56 5.37
N LYS A 176 14.32 -6.66 6.00
CA LYS A 176 15.61 -6.99 5.35
C LYS A 176 16.40 -7.95 6.25
N PHE A 177 15.72 -8.94 6.81
CA PHE A 177 16.34 -9.94 7.69
C PHE A 177 16.89 -11.12 6.90
N LEU A 178 16.27 -11.49 5.78
CA LEU A 178 16.69 -12.64 4.98
C LEU A 178 18.05 -12.36 4.32
N SER A 179 18.25 -11.17 3.77
CA SER A 179 19.54 -10.75 3.20
C SER A 179 20.67 -10.70 4.24
N LYS A 180 20.41 -10.17 5.44
CA LYS A 180 21.36 -10.17 6.56
C LYS A 180 21.71 -11.59 7.02
N TRP A 181 20.71 -12.46 7.15
CA TRP A 181 20.92 -13.85 7.54
C TRP A 181 21.67 -14.64 6.46
N LEU A 182 21.37 -14.44 5.17
CA LEU A 182 22.10 -15.08 4.07
C LEU A 182 23.58 -14.70 4.05
N MET A 183 23.93 -13.44 4.38
CA MET A 183 25.32 -12.98 4.45
C MET A 183 26.07 -13.52 5.68
N ASN A 184 25.50 -13.35 6.88
CA ASN A 184 26.26 -13.53 8.13
C ASN A 184 25.82 -14.76 8.95
N ARG A 185 24.77 -15.48 8.52
CA ARG A 185 24.07 -16.57 9.25
C ARG A 185 23.65 -16.22 10.68
N THR A 186 23.67 -14.93 11.03
CA THR A 186 23.46 -14.38 12.36
C THR A 186 22.61 -13.10 12.28
N PRO A 187 21.72 -12.83 13.26
CA PRO A 187 21.30 -13.71 14.36
C PRO A 187 20.55 -14.96 13.87
N ASN A 188 20.26 -15.89 14.78
CA ASN A 188 19.48 -17.11 14.47
C ASN A 188 18.10 -16.74 13.90
N ILE A 189 17.66 -17.44 12.85
CA ILE A 189 16.33 -17.34 12.24
C ILE A 189 15.24 -17.39 13.31
N GLU A 190 15.35 -18.27 14.29
CA GLU A 190 14.33 -18.40 15.34
C GLU A 190 14.20 -17.11 16.18
N SER A 191 15.32 -16.43 16.47
CA SER A 191 15.30 -15.12 17.15
C SER A 191 14.69 -14.04 16.25
N ILE A 192 15.00 -14.03 14.95
CA ILE A 192 14.40 -13.11 13.97
C ILE A 192 12.87 -13.31 13.94
N ILE A 193 12.42 -14.56 13.93
CA ILE A 193 11.00 -14.94 13.87
C ILE A 193 10.26 -14.67 15.19
N GLN A 194 10.93 -14.79 16.34
CA GLN A 194 10.38 -14.37 17.64
C GLN A 194 10.25 -12.83 17.73
N ASP A 195 11.25 -12.09 17.25
CA ASP A 195 11.23 -10.62 17.17
C ASP A 195 10.04 -10.09 16.34
N LEU A 196 9.62 -10.81 15.28
CA LEU A 196 8.48 -10.41 14.44
C LEU A 196 7.14 -10.30 15.20
N VAL A 197 7.04 -10.82 16.43
CA VAL A 197 5.86 -10.62 17.29
C VAL A 197 5.67 -9.16 17.70
N HIS A 198 6.74 -8.34 17.72
CA HIS A 198 6.71 -6.95 18.19
C HIS A 198 6.52 -5.89 17.09
N ILE A 199 6.44 -6.28 15.80
CA ILE A 199 6.34 -5.33 14.67
C ILE A 199 5.14 -4.36 14.76
N ASP A 200 4.05 -4.79 15.40
CA ASP A 200 2.90 -3.91 15.64
C ASP A 200 3.28 -2.80 16.64
N GLU A 201 3.96 -3.14 17.73
CA GLU A 201 4.36 -2.20 18.79
C GLU A 201 5.45 -1.24 18.32
N GLU A 202 6.41 -1.74 17.51
CA GLU A 202 7.42 -0.93 16.82
C GLU A 202 6.77 0.07 15.84
N PHE A 203 5.83 -0.39 15.01
CA PHE A 203 5.12 0.50 14.09
C PHE A 203 4.23 1.51 14.81
N GLU A 204 3.53 1.13 15.88
CA GLU A 204 2.75 2.10 16.68
C GLU A 204 3.65 3.15 17.37
N SER A 205 4.93 2.85 17.61
CA SER A 205 5.91 3.83 18.11
C SER A 205 6.26 4.85 17.02
N PHE A 206 6.61 4.36 15.82
CA PHE A 206 6.87 5.18 14.63
C PHE A 206 5.66 6.07 14.27
N ALA A 207 4.45 5.51 14.26
CA ALA A 207 3.21 6.20 13.91
C ALA A 207 2.92 7.42 14.79
N ARG A 208 3.24 7.35 16.09
CA ARG A 208 3.06 8.48 17.05
C ARG A 208 3.84 9.72 16.63
N THR A 209 4.98 9.59 15.95
CA THR A 209 5.80 10.74 15.55
C THR A 209 5.09 11.66 14.55
N PHE A 210 4.24 11.08 13.69
CA PHE A 210 3.41 11.80 12.72
C PHE A 210 2.13 12.36 13.35
N ILE A 211 1.50 11.60 14.26
CA ILE A 211 0.29 12.03 14.98
C ILE A 211 0.59 13.21 15.92
N ALA A 212 1.78 13.21 16.57
CA ALA A 212 2.19 14.27 17.47
C ALA A 212 2.68 15.56 16.77
N ASN A 213 3.09 15.46 15.50
CA ASN A 213 3.60 16.59 14.72
C ASN A 213 3.19 16.45 13.24
N PRO A 214 1.94 16.76 12.85
CA PRO A 214 1.50 16.66 11.46
C PRO A 214 2.21 17.70 10.57
N ASP A 215 2.23 18.97 10.97
CA ASP A 215 2.65 20.09 10.10
C ASP A 215 4.15 20.10 9.74
N SER A 216 5.01 19.50 10.57
CA SER A 216 6.45 19.39 10.27
C SER A 216 6.81 18.19 9.40
N ASN A 217 5.86 17.29 9.13
CA ASN A 217 6.11 16.02 8.47
C ASN A 217 5.74 15.96 6.98
N PHE A 218 4.92 16.91 6.49
CA PHE A 218 4.35 16.89 5.14
C PHE A 218 4.40 18.27 4.47
N THR A 219 4.57 18.30 3.15
CA THR A 219 4.46 19.53 2.34
C THR A 219 3.01 19.76 1.94
N ASN A 220 2.37 20.78 2.52
CA ASN A 220 0.99 21.18 2.18
C ASN A 220 0.84 21.51 0.67
N THR A 221 0.26 20.59 -0.09
CA THR A 221 -0.03 20.75 -1.53
C THR A 221 -1.29 21.58 -1.76
N ASN A 222 -1.21 22.87 -1.42
CA ASN A 222 -2.30 23.83 -1.54
C ASN A 222 -2.56 24.19 -3.02
N ILE A 223 -3.45 23.44 -3.67
CA ILE A 223 -3.81 23.60 -5.08
C ILE A 223 -5.10 24.43 -5.19
N ASN A 224 -4.99 25.64 -5.76
CA ASN A 224 -6.13 26.52 -6.02
C ASN A 224 -6.96 26.01 -7.21
N ILE A 225 -8.01 25.25 -6.90
CA ILE A 225 -9.05 24.77 -7.84
C ILE A 225 -9.71 25.93 -8.60
N ILE A 226 -9.83 27.09 -7.95
CA ILE A 226 -10.56 28.30 -8.41
C ILE A 226 -10.13 28.79 -9.80
N ASN A 227 -8.93 28.42 -10.28
CA ASN A 227 -8.42 28.82 -11.59
C ASN A 227 -8.99 28.00 -12.77
N THR A 228 -9.72 26.90 -12.51
CA THR A 228 -10.34 26.09 -13.57
C THR A 228 -11.73 26.64 -13.91
N THR A 229 -11.94 27.12 -15.14
CA THR A 229 -13.24 27.69 -15.50
C THR A 229 -14.27 26.59 -15.78
N ALA A 230 -15.55 26.92 -15.60
CA ALA A 230 -16.64 26.01 -15.95
C ALA A 230 -16.72 25.68 -17.48
N ALA A 231 -15.95 26.37 -18.32
CA ALA A 231 -15.77 26.00 -19.74
C ALA A 231 -14.71 24.90 -19.93
N ASP A 232 -13.67 24.85 -19.08
CA ASP A 232 -12.63 23.81 -19.11
C ASP A 232 -13.13 22.48 -18.54
N LEU A 233 -14.13 22.53 -17.64
CA LEU A 233 -14.78 21.37 -17.01
C LEU A 233 -16.08 20.93 -17.72
N ALA A 234 -16.44 21.53 -18.86
CA ALA A 234 -17.65 21.24 -19.62
C ALA A 234 -17.55 19.91 -20.41
N VAL A 235 -17.32 18.80 -19.71
CA VAL A 235 -17.35 17.45 -20.29
C VAL A 235 -18.81 17.12 -20.66
N PRO A 236 -19.13 16.80 -21.94
CA PRO A 236 -20.51 16.58 -22.35
C PRO A 236 -21.21 15.47 -21.55
N ALA A 237 -22.50 15.64 -21.25
CA ALA A 237 -23.28 14.76 -20.37
C ALA A 237 -23.29 13.27 -20.83
N GLU A 238 -23.12 13.01 -22.12
CA GLU A 238 -22.97 11.66 -22.72
C GLU A 238 -21.76 10.89 -22.13
N THR A 239 -20.77 11.60 -21.60
CA THR A 239 -19.54 11.02 -21.05
C THR A 239 -19.74 10.48 -19.63
N LEU A 240 -20.62 11.09 -18.83
CA LEU A 240 -20.97 10.62 -17.49
C LEU A 240 -21.70 9.27 -17.52
N GLN A 241 -22.56 9.03 -18.52
CA GLN A 241 -23.19 7.72 -18.73
C GLN A 241 -22.20 6.61 -19.16
N ARG A 242 -20.92 6.93 -19.42
CA ARG A 242 -19.88 5.97 -19.82
C ARG A 242 -18.88 5.57 -18.72
N GLN A 243 -19.16 5.84 -17.44
CA GLN A 243 -18.44 5.21 -16.32
C GLN A 243 -18.73 3.69 -16.12
N ASN A 244 -19.14 2.98 -17.17
CA ASN A 244 -18.91 1.54 -17.24
C ASN A 244 -17.40 1.31 -17.44
N PHE A 245 -16.66 1.13 -16.34
CA PHE A 245 -15.23 0.79 -16.37
C PHE A 245 -14.97 -0.39 -17.31
N SER A 246 -14.40 -0.11 -18.49
CA SER A 246 -14.00 -1.16 -19.42
C SER A 246 -12.95 -2.02 -18.71
N LYS A 247 -13.25 -3.29 -18.44
CA LYS A 247 -12.36 -4.25 -17.75
C LYS A 247 -11.21 -4.69 -18.68
N LYS A 248 -10.40 -3.72 -19.12
CA LYS A 248 -9.08 -3.94 -19.73
C LYS A 248 -8.17 -4.50 -18.63
N LYS A 249 -8.26 -5.81 -18.41
CA LYS A 249 -7.29 -6.55 -17.60
C LYS A 249 -5.90 -6.21 -18.12
N VAL A 250 -5.02 -5.71 -17.24
CA VAL A 250 -3.59 -5.63 -17.56
C VAL A 250 -3.12 -7.06 -17.78
N LYS A 251 -2.86 -7.43 -19.04
CA LYS A 251 -2.36 -8.75 -19.39
C LYS A 251 -0.87 -8.78 -19.03
N TRP A 252 -0.57 -9.16 -17.79
CA TRP A 252 0.77 -9.55 -17.40
C TRP A 252 1.29 -10.60 -18.38
N THR A 253 2.42 -10.32 -19.01
CA THR A 253 3.06 -11.22 -19.97
C THR A 253 3.81 -12.30 -19.22
N SER A 254 3.09 -13.34 -18.80
CA SER A 254 3.69 -14.65 -18.55
C SER A 254 4.39 -15.12 -19.83
N PRO A 255 5.57 -15.77 -19.73
CA PRO A 255 6.26 -16.31 -20.89
C PRO A 255 5.57 -17.61 -21.35
N ASP A 256 4.57 -17.48 -22.24
CA ASP A 256 3.99 -18.63 -22.93
C ASP A 256 5.05 -19.29 -23.82
N LEU A 257 5.23 -20.60 -23.65
CA LEU A 257 6.00 -21.45 -24.53
C LEU A 257 5.30 -21.52 -25.89
N SER A 258 5.81 -20.79 -26.89
CA SER A 258 5.29 -20.83 -28.25
C SER A 258 5.36 -22.26 -28.84
N PRO A 259 4.24 -22.89 -29.21
CA PRO A 259 4.30 -24.07 -30.05
C PRO A 259 4.71 -23.64 -31.47
N SER A 260 5.76 -24.24 -32.02
CA SER A 260 6.20 -23.97 -33.39
C SER A 260 5.09 -24.33 -34.39
N PRO A 261 4.82 -23.50 -35.40
CA PRO A 261 3.86 -23.85 -36.45
C PRO A 261 4.39 -25.04 -37.28
N MET A 262 3.47 -25.91 -37.70
CA MET A 262 3.79 -27.04 -38.56
C MET A 262 4.30 -26.56 -39.92
N ILE A 263 5.32 -27.25 -40.45
CA ILE A 263 5.76 -27.13 -41.85
C ILE A 263 5.16 -28.30 -42.64
N GLU A 264 4.63 -28.00 -43.81
CA GLU A 264 4.00 -28.96 -44.73
C GLU A 264 5.07 -29.76 -45.51
N PRO A 265 4.90 -31.08 -45.73
CA PRO A 265 5.99 -31.93 -46.22
C PRO A 265 6.14 -31.94 -47.75
N GLN A 266 7.40 -31.97 -48.22
CA GLN A 266 7.78 -32.47 -49.55
C GLN A 266 8.97 -33.46 -49.42
N PRO A 267 9.16 -34.36 -50.41
CA PRO A 267 9.72 -35.69 -50.12
C PRO A 267 11.23 -35.88 -50.38
N GLU A 268 11.75 -36.90 -49.70
CA GLU A 268 12.83 -37.83 -50.06
C GLU A 268 14.11 -37.31 -50.75
N LEU A 269 15.24 -37.49 -50.04
CA LEU A 269 16.47 -38.08 -50.60
C LEU A 269 17.37 -38.62 -49.45
N GLU A 270 17.64 -39.92 -49.48
CA GLU A 270 18.60 -40.67 -48.64
C GLU A 270 19.96 -40.84 -49.39
N PRO A 271 21.00 -41.49 -48.83
CA PRO A 271 21.60 -41.34 -47.48
C PRO A 271 23.16 -41.32 -47.51
N GLU A 272 23.82 -41.01 -46.39
CA GLU A 272 25.21 -41.41 -46.00
C GLU A 272 25.44 -40.88 -44.56
N LEU A 273 25.79 -41.59 -43.48
CA LEU A 273 26.56 -42.83 -43.18
C LEU A 273 28.07 -42.60 -42.90
N HIS A 274 28.43 -42.44 -41.63
CA HIS A 274 29.64 -42.86 -40.86
C HIS A 274 29.54 -42.21 -39.45
N GLN A 275 29.86 -42.81 -38.30
CA GLN A 275 31.12 -43.42 -37.81
C GLN A 275 32.30 -42.43 -37.77
N ASP A 276 33.15 -42.28 -36.74
CA ASP A 276 33.37 -42.89 -35.39
C ASP A 276 34.18 -41.83 -34.56
N GLN A 277 34.62 -41.91 -33.29
CA GLN A 277 34.71 -42.93 -32.22
C GLN A 277 34.90 -42.26 -30.82
N ASP A 278 34.88 -43.07 -29.74
CA ASP A 278 35.70 -43.10 -28.50
C ASP A 278 36.79 -42.04 -28.16
N ALA A 279 37.30 -41.86 -26.91
CA ALA A 279 36.88 -42.21 -25.53
C ALA A 279 37.92 -41.70 -24.47
N ILE A 280 37.61 -41.92 -23.16
CA ILE A 280 38.54 -42.12 -22.00
C ILE A 280 39.28 -40.93 -21.34
N ALA A 281 39.37 -41.06 -20.01
CA ALA A 281 39.73 -40.10 -18.95
C ALA A 281 41.23 -40.01 -18.54
N SER A 282 41.53 -38.99 -17.73
CA SER A 282 42.52 -38.90 -16.62
C SER A 282 42.15 -37.63 -15.83
N GLU A 283 41.97 -37.50 -14.51
CA GLU A 283 42.33 -38.26 -13.30
C GLU A 283 43.76 -38.03 -12.75
N VAL A 284 43.84 -37.80 -11.42
CA VAL A 284 44.99 -37.55 -10.49
C VAL A 284 45.93 -36.35 -10.80
N ASP A 285 46.65 -35.72 -9.83
CA ASP A 285 46.97 -36.11 -8.44
C ASP A 285 47.18 -34.95 -7.41
N VAL A 286 47.05 -35.26 -6.11
CA VAL A 286 47.86 -34.90 -4.89
C VAL A 286 48.71 -33.59 -4.82
N SER A 287 48.98 -32.92 -3.68
CA SER A 287 48.47 -32.86 -2.27
C SER A 287 49.33 -31.83 -1.47
N MET A 288 49.04 -31.57 -0.16
CA MET A 288 49.98 -31.73 0.99
C MET A 288 49.73 -30.83 2.23
N GLN A 289 49.74 -31.48 3.43
CA GLN A 289 50.09 -31.00 4.79
C GLN A 289 49.14 -30.02 5.53
N ASP A 290 48.61 -30.28 6.75
CA ASP A 290 49.17 -30.69 8.08
C ASP A 290 49.70 -29.47 8.89
N THR A 291 49.49 -29.23 10.20
CA THR A 291 49.21 -30.01 11.46
C THR A 291 48.38 -29.14 12.47
N THR A 292 47.92 -29.47 13.71
CA THR A 292 47.59 -30.68 14.54
C THR A 292 46.87 -30.28 15.87
N PHE A 293 45.94 -31.10 16.39
CA PHE A 293 45.46 -31.21 17.81
C PHE A 293 44.67 -30.01 18.42
N ASN A 294 43.87 -30.13 19.50
CA ASN A 294 43.80 -31.10 20.62
C ASN A 294 42.34 -31.49 21.04
N GLU A 295 42.19 -32.45 21.97
CA GLU A 295 40.93 -33.16 22.32
C GLU A 295 40.10 -32.64 23.54
N GLN A 296 38.95 -33.32 23.77
CA GLN A 296 38.20 -33.59 25.03
C GLN A 296 36.88 -32.83 25.32
N GLY A 297 35.83 -33.62 25.61
CA GLY A 297 34.55 -33.25 26.27
C GLY A 297 34.33 -34.16 27.49
N PRO A 298 33.09 -34.58 27.88
CA PRO A 298 31.75 -34.16 27.45
C PRO A 298 30.81 -33.82 28.65
N SER A 299 29.54 -33.45 28.40
CA SER A 299 28.32 -34.01 29.06
C SER A 299 27.03 -33.16 28.92
N THR A 300 25.90 -33.86 28.81
CA THR A 300 24.50 -33.38 28.95
C THR A 300 23.88 -34.16 30.12
N PRO A 301 22.80 -33.71 30.83
CA PRO A 301 21.45 -33.80 30.25
C PRO A 301 20.34 -32.84 30.77
N SER A 302 19.21 -32.91 30.06
CA SER A 302 17.81 -32.71 30.52
C SER A 302 17.25 -31.28 30.69
N ALA A 303 15.98 -31.15 30.29
CA ALA A 303 15.13 -29.96 30.45
C ALA A 303 14.03 -30.22 31.50
N PRO A 304 13.21 -29.22 31.80
CA PRO A 304 11.76 -29.50 31.77
C PRO A 304 10.94 -28.48 30.97
N THR A 305 9.87 -29.00 30.37
CA THR A 305 8.87 -28.26 29.59
C THR A 305 8.12 -27.21 30.41
N THR A 306 7.96 -26.00 29.88
CA THR A 306 6.87 -25.09 30.28
C THR A 306 6.09 -24.62 29.05
N ALA A 307 4.77 -24.56 29.15
CA ALA A 307 3.88 -24.29 28.01
C ALA A 307 3.77 -22.79 27.73
N VAL A 308 4.13 -22.36 26.53
CA VAL A 308 3.99 -20.96 26.10
C VAL A 308 2.50 -20.62 25.92
N PRO A 309 1.96 -19.57 26.58
CA PRO A 309 0.56 -19.22 26.45
C PRO A 309 0.27 -18.57 25.09
N ARG A 310 -0.73 -19.10 24.37
CA ARG A 310 -1.23 -18.52 23.10
C ARG A 310 -1.82 -17.12 23.32
N ARG A 311 -0.99 -16.09 23.24
CA ARG A 311 -1.42 -14.68 23.27
C ARG A 311 -1.78 -14.24 21.86
N LYS A 312 -3.05 -13.87 21.64
CA LYS A 312 -3.49 -13.23 20.39
C LYS A 312 -2.82 -11.87 20.26
N MET A 313 -2.51 -11.44 19.02
CA MET A 313 -2.15 -10.04 18.74
C MET A 313 -3.21 -9.11 19.35
N ARG A 314 -2.76 -8.02 19.97
CA ARG A 314 -3.64 -7.04 20.62
C ARG A 314 -4.26 -6.09 19.59
N SER A 315 -5.38 -5.50 19.95
CA SER A 315 -6.02 -4.43 19.20
C SER A 315 -5.10 -3.21 19.09
N SER A 316 -4.57 -2.95 17.89
CA SER A 316 -3.76 -1.77 17.54
C SER A 316 -4.52 -0.46 17.82
N LEU A 317 -3.80 0.65 18.01
CA LEU A 317 -4.40 1.98 18.20
C LEU A 317 -5.36 2.36 17.06
N LEU A 318 -5.15 1.81 15.86
CA LEU A 318 -6.05 1.90 14.70
C LEU A 318 -7.42 1.19 14.91
N THR A 319 -7.74 0.66 16.09
CA THR A 319 -9.10 0.19 16.46
C THR A 319 -9.80 1.08 17.50
N HIS A 320 -9.13 2.08 18.07
CA HIS A 320 -9.71 2.90 19.14
C HIS A 320 -9.70 4.40 18.80
N GLN A 321 -10.90 4.91 18.51
CA GLN A 321 -11.21 6.32 18.25
C GLN A 321 -11.04 7.25 19.49
N SER A 322 -10.31 6.83 20.52
CA SER A 322 -10.31 7.45 21.85
C SER A 322 -9.29 8.58 22.05
N LEU A 323 -8.61 9.04 20.99
CA LEU A 323 -7.64 10.15 21.09
C LEU A 323 -8.28 11.54 21.30
N LEU A 324 -9.59 11.68 21.14
CA LEU A 324 -10.35 12.92 21.35
C LEU A 324 -10.40 13.42 22.82
N ALA A 325 -9.80 12.70 23.78
CA ALA A 325 -10.00 12.92 25.21
C ALA A 325 -8.78 13.40 26.02
N THR A 326 -7.56 13.37 25.48
CA THR A 326 -6.33 13.55 26.27
C THR A 326 -5.35 14.63 25.77
N ALA A 327 -5.69 15.38 24.73
CA ALA A 327 -4.85 16.46 24.18
C ALA A 327 -5.00 17.83 24.88
N ARG A 328 -5.47 17.87 26.15
CA ARG A 328 -5.50 19.09 26.98
C ARG A 328 -5.26 18.80 28.46
N LYS A 329 -4.02 19.00 28.91
CA LYS A 329 -3.66 19.43 30.27
C LYS A 329 -2.28 20.08 30.26
#